data_AF-A0A3A0G9Q6-F1
#
_entry.id   AF-A0A3A0G9Q6-F1
#
_cell.length_a   1.000
_cell.length_b   1.000
_cell.length_c   1.000
_cell.angle_alpha   90.00
_cell.angle_beta   90.00
_cell.angle_gamma   90.00
#
_symmetry.space_group_name_H-M   'P 1'
#
loop_
_entity.id
_entity.type
_entity.pdbx_description
1 polymer ?
#
loop_
_entity_poly.entity_id
_entity_poly.type
_entity_poly.pdbx_seq_one_letter_code
_entity_poly.pdbx_strand_id
1 'polypeptide(L)'
;MRSITNLALLILGLSLPACTLLKEKEQPSAVDSAIQRPLPPEKTQELLGEVGENFLYGEGLGDTAITAGTIIAFPPYAIWVAGNGLLSISGYEPLRVTDALPEEGQTAWDDAYSSVSSGPGKVAAAIAGKEFRSKEVAAEKLKPYLSYAQESQNEVGSAAPTENEQAGQKEE
;
A
#
# COMPACT_ATOMS: atom_id res chain seq x y z
N MET A 1 -4.38 -28.95 -35.81
CA MET A 1 -5.31 -27.98 -35.17
C MET A 1 -5.90 -28.42 -33.82
N ARG A 2 -5.99 -29.72 -33.46
CA ARG A 2 -6.53 -30.16 -32.15
C ARG A 2 -5.62 -29.93 -30.93
N SER A 3 -4.32 -29.69 -31.12
CA SER A 3 -3.35 -29.53 -30.02
C SER A 3 -3.46 -28.16 -29.32
N ILE A 4 -3.84 -27.12 -30.05
CA ILE A 4 -3.86 -25.73 -29.53
C ILE A 4 -5.07 -25.51 -28.61
N THR A 5 -6.21 -26.18 -28.89
CA THR A 5 -7.43 -26.06 -28.10
C THR A 5 -7.30 -26.65 -26.70
N ASN A 6 -6.54 -27.75 -26.54
CA ASN A 6 -6.32 -28.37 -25.23
C ASN A 6 -5.36 -27.54 -24.35
N LEU A 7 -4.39 -26.83 -24.95
CA LEU A 7 -3.49 -25.95 -24.21
C LEU A 7 -4.22 -24.71 -23.67
N ALA A 8 -5.11 -24.11 -24.48
CA ALA A 8 -5.91 -22.96 -24.06
C ALA A 8 -6.86 -23.30 -22.90
N LEU A 9 -7.50 -24.49 -22.94
CA LEU A 9 -8.38 -24.95 -21.85
C LEU A 9 -7.61 -25.21 -20.55
N LEU A 10 -6.36 -25.68 -20.64
CA LEU A 10 -5.55 -25.99 -19.47
C LEU A 10 -5.00 -24.71 -18.80
N ILE A 11 -4.64 -23.70 -19.59
CA ILE A 11 -4.28 -22.36 -19.09
C ILE A 11 -5.49 -21.68 -18.44
N LEU A 12 -6.68 -21.77 -19.05
CA LEU A 12 -7.90 -21.18 -18.51
C LEU A 12 -8.40 -21.91 -17.23
N GLY A 13 -8.15 -23.22 -17.11
CA GLY A 13 -8.49 -23.99 -15.91
C GLY A 13 -7.61 -23.69 -14.70
N LEU A 14 -6.33 -23.37 -14.92
CA LEU A 14 -5.38 -23.03 -13.85
C LEU A 14 -5.53 -21.60 -13.31
N SER A 15 -6.17 -20.69 -14.06
CA SER A 15 -6.37 -19.30 -13.62
C SER A 15 -7.58 -19.09 -12.70
N LEU A 16 -8.55 -20.02 -12.68
CA LEU A 16 -9.76 -19.91 -11.86
C LEU A 16 -9.54 -19.98 -10.33
N PRO A 17 -8.69 -20.87 -9.77
CA PRO A 17 -8.47 -20.91 -8.31
C PRO A 17 -7.68 -19.69 -7.79
N ALA A 18 -6.87 -19.05 -8.63
CA ALA A 18 -6.08 -17.88 -8.24
C ALA A 18 -6.95 -16.68 -7.83
N CYS A 19 -8.14 -16.53 -8.40
CA CYS A 19 -9.05 -15.43 -8.07
C CYS A 19 -9.69 -15.57 -6.67
N THR A 20 -9.70 -16.76 -6.06
CA THR A 20 -10.31 -16.96 -4.73
C THR A 20 -9.37 -16.65 -3.57
N LEU A 21 -8.07 -16.48 -3.85
CA LEU A 21 -7.03 -16.27 -2.85
C LEU A 21 -6.71 -14.79 -2.62
N LEU A 22 -7.20 -13.91 -3.51
CA LEU A 22 -7.02 -12.47 -3.39
C LEU A 22 -8.05 -11.89 -2.43
N LYS A 23 -7.56 -11.37 -1.31
CA LYS A 23 -8.37 -10.66 -0.32
C LYS A 23 -8.39 -9.18 -0.68
N GLU A 24 -9.57 -8.66 -0.93
CA GLU A 24 -9.78 -7.21 -1.06
C GLU A 24 -9.51 -6.57 0.31
N LYS A 25 -8.86 -5.42 0.31
CA LYS A 25 -8.52 -4.74 1.56
C LYS A 25 -9.79 -4.23 2.23
N GLU A 26 -10.04 -4.66 3.46
CA GLU A 26 -11.29 -4.36 4.20
C GLU A 26 -11.44 -2.87 4.59
N GLN A 27 -10.38 -2.06 4.41
CA GLN A 27 -10.42 -0.61 4.56
C GLN A 27 -9.82 0.08 3.31
N PRO A 28 -10.48 1.11 2.75
CA PRO A 28 -9.94 1.85 1.62
C PRO A 28 -8.56 2.37 2.00
N SER A 29 -7.56 2.10 1.16
CA SER A 29 -6.22 2.56 1.46
C SER A 29 -6.19 4.08 1.46
N ALA A 30 -5.34 4.67 2.30
CA ALA A 30 -5.05 6.10 2.29
C ALA A 30 -4.78 6.67 0.89
N VAL A 31 -4.24 5.82 0.00
CA VAL A 31 -3.91 6.15 -1.38
C VAL A 31 -5.18 6.19 -2.25
N ASP A 32 -6.10 5.24 -2.10
CA ASP A 32 -7.39 5.24 -2.81
C ASP A 32 -8.23 6.46 -2.45
N SER A 33 -8.22 6.85 -1.16
CA SER A 33 -8.87 8.09 -0.71
C SER A 33 -8.24 9.35 -1.29
N ALA A 34 -6.91 9.36 -1.46
CA ALA A 34 -6.17 10.50 -2.01
C ALA A 34 -6.29 10.62 -3.55
N ILE A 35 -6.52 9.52 -4.27
CA ILE A 35 -6.78 9.53 -5.71
C ILE A 35 -8.18 10.09 -6.01
N GLN A 36 -9.18 9.76 -5.18
CA GLN A 36 -10.54 10.24 -5.37
C GLN A 36 -10.70 11.73 -5.06
N ARG A 37 -9.89 12.27 -4.14
CA ARG A 37 -9.78 13.71 -3.91
C ARG A 37 -8.34 14.10 -3.65
N PRO A 38 -7.68 14.77 -4.61
CA PRO A 38 -6.32 15.21 -4.40
C PRO A 38 -6.28 16.17 -3.22
N LEU A 39 -5.37 15.92 -2.29
CA LEU A 39 -5.03 16.87 -1.24
C LEU A 39 -4.68 18.22 -1.88
N PRO A 40 -4.96 19.35 -1.21
CA PRO A 40 -4.49 20.64 -1.70
C PRO A 40 -2.96 20.58 -1.92
N PRO A 41 -2.42 21.27 -2.95
CA PRO A 41 -1.03 21.12 -3.36
C PRO A 41 -0.05 21.43 -2.22
N GLU A 42 -0.41 22.32 -1.29
CA GLU A 42 0.37 22.65 -0.09
C GLU A 42 0.47 21.43 0.85
N LYS A 43 -0.65 20.75 1.13
CA LYS A 43 -0.68 19.55 1.98
C LYS A 43 -0.01 18.35 1.32
N THR A 44 -0.11 18.28 0.00
CA THR A 44 0.58 17.25 -0.80
C THR A 44 2.11 17.43 -0.69
N GLN A 45 2.62 18.66 -0.79
CA GLN A 45 4.05 18.93 -0.62
C GLN A 45 4.53 18.61 0.79
N GLU A 46 3.77 18.99 1.82
CA GLU A 46 4.07 18.64 3.22
C GLU A 46 4.12 17.12 3.42
N LEU A 47 3.13 16.40 2.89
CA LEU A 47 3.08 14.94 2.94
C LEU A 47 4.26 14.30 2.20
N LEU A 48 4.58 14.73 0.98
CA LEU A 48 5.73 14.21 0.24
C LEU A 48 7.06 14.49 0.97
N GLY A 49 7.18 15.66 1.59
CA GLY A 49 8.34 15.99 2.42
C GLY A 49 8.46 15.03 3.61
N GLU A 50 7.37 14.78 4.32
CA GLU A 50 7.32 13.89 5.46
C GLU A 50 7.60 12.42 5.06
N VAL A 51 6.99 11.95 3.98
CA VAL A 51 7.25 10.61 3.41
C VAL A 51 8.71 10.49 2.95
N GLY A 52 9.25 11.52 2.31
CA GLY A 52 10.64 11.55 1.85
C GLY A 52 11.63 11.53 3.01
N GLU A 53 11.41 12.32 4.06
CA GLU A 53 12.22 12.29 5.27
C GLU A 53 12.10 10.95 6.00
N ASN A 54 10.91 10.35 6.08
CA ASN A 54 10.71 9.01 6.63
C ASN A 54 11.42 7.93 5.82
N PHE A 55 11.43 8.05 4.50
CA PHE A 55 12.13 7.14 3.62
C PHE A 55 13.65 7.23 3.82
N LEU A 56 14.20 8.45 3.79
CA LEU A 56 15.65 8.68 3.85
C LEU A 56 16.25 8.47 5.24
N TYR A 57 15.53 8.85 6.30
CA TYR A 57 16.02 8.85 7.69
C TYR A 57 15.31 7.82 8.58
N GLY A 58 14.45 6.97 8.00
CA GLY A 58 13.77 5.88 8.68
C GLY A 58 14.14 4.51 8.13
N GLU A 59 13.27 3.53 8.36
CA GLU A 59 13.49 2.15 7.89
C GLU A 59 13.40 1.99 6.36
N GLY A 60 12.77 2.94 5.67
CA GLY A 60 12.50 2.84 4.22
C GLY A 60 13.76 2.70 3.36
N LEU A 61 14.85 3.38 3.73
CA LEU A 61 16.12 3.29 3.01
C LEU A 61 16.74 1.89 3.14
N GLY A 62 16.71 1.32 4.35
CA GLY A 62 17.25 -0.02 4.59
C GLY A 62 16.39 -1.11 3.96
N ASP A 63 15.06 -0.99 4.04
CA ASP A 63 14.13 -1.89 3.36
C ASP A 63 14.37 -1.88 1.83
N THR A 64 14.59 -0.70 1.25
CA THR A 64 14.90 -0.55 -0.18
C THR A 64 16.26 -1.15 -0.53
N ALA A 65 17.29 -0.91 0.29
CA ALA A 65 18.63 -1.46 0.07
C ALA A 65 18.64 -2.99 0.14
N ILE A 66 17.95 -3.58 1.11
CA ILE A 66 17.79 -5.03 1.24
C ILE A 66 17.00 -5.59 0.05
N THR A 67 15.91 -4.93 -0.33
CA THR A 67 15.11 -5.34 -1.48
C THR A 67 15.92 -5.33 -2.77
N ALA A 68 16.64 -4.23 -3.05
CA ALA A 68 17.50 -4.11 -4.23
C ALA A 68 18.64 -5.15 -4.21
N GLY A 69 19.30 -5.32 -3.06
CA GLY A 69 20.34 -6.35 -2.90
C GLY A 69 19.79 -7.76 -3.12
N THR A 70 18.58 -8.04 -2.64
CA THR A 70 17.90 -9.32 -2.85
C THR A 70 17.53 -9.53 -4.30
N ILE A 71 17.07 -8.48 -5.01
CA ILE A 71 16.81 -8.56 -6.46
C ILE A 71 18.08 -8.89 -7.24
N ILE A 72 19.21 -8.30 -6.88
CA ILE A 72 20.50 -8.59 -7.54
C ILE A 72 20.95 -10.03 -7.24
N ALA A 73 20.83 -10.48 -5.99
CA ALA A 73 21.24 -11.82 -5.58
C ALA A 73 20.28 -12.92 -6.07
N PHE A 74 18.99 -12.61 -6.17
CA PHE A 74 17.91 -13.52 -6.56
C PHE A 74 16.91 -12.80 -7.49
N PRO A 75 17.23 -12.66 -8.80
CA PRO A 75 16.41 -11.92 -9.76
C PRO A 75 14.92 -12.29 -9.81
N PRO A 76 14.51 -13.55 -9.62
CA PRO A 76 13.09 -13.90 -9.56
C PRO A 76 12.29 -13.12 -8.49
N TYR A 77 12.94 -12.65 -7.42
CA TYR A 77 12.30 -11.84 -6.38
C TYR A 77 11.73 -10.52 -6.93
N ALA A 78 12.31 -9.96 -8.00
CA ALA A 78 11.80 -8.74 -8.63
C ALA A 78 10.35 -8.89 -9.10
N ILE A 79 9.97 -10.06 -9.59
CA ILE A 79 8.60 -10.36 -10.03
C ILE A 79 7.66 -10.34 -8.82
N TRP A 80 8.08 -10.90 -7.69
CA TRP A 80 7.30 -10.88 -6.46
C TRP A 80 7.10 -9.47 -5.91
N VAL A 81 8.17 -8.65 -5.88
CA VAL A 81 8.10 -7.24 -5.46
C VAL A 81 7.18 -6.43 -6.36
N ALA A 82 7.33 -6.57 -7.68
CA ALA A 82 6.49 -5.88 -8.66
C ALA A 82 5.03 -6.33 -8.56
N GLY A 83 4.78 -7.63 -8.37
CA GLY A 83 3.44 -8.19 -8.18
C GLY A 83 2.76 -7.62 -6.94
N ASN A 84 3.45 -7.58 -5.80
CA ASN A 84 2.92 -6.98 -4.58
C ASN A 84 2.69 -5.47 -4.69
N GLY A 85 3.56 -4.76 -5.42
CA GLY A 85 3.34 -3.36 -5.75
C GLY A 85 2.06 -3.16 -6.57
N LEU A 86 1.84 -3.99 -7.59
CA LEU A 86 0.63 -3.93 -8.40
C LEU A 86 -0.63 -4.24 -7.58
N LEU A 87 -0.60 -5.29 -6.74
CA LEU A 87 -1.69 -5.64 -5.84
C LEU A 87 -2.06 -4.48 -4.92
N SER A 88 -1.05 -3.85 -4.31
CA SER A 88 -1.23 -2.69 -3.43
C SER A 88 -1.91 -1.52 -4.12
N ILE A 89 -1.51 -1.23 -5.37
CA ILE A 89 -2.09 -0.14 -6.17
C ILE A 89 -3.52 -0.47 -6.60
N SER A 90 -3.83 -1.75 -6.82
CA SER A 90 -5.17 -2.21 -7.16
C SER A 90 -6.13 -2.40 -5.97
N GLY A 91 -5.72 -2.02 -4.75
CA GLY A 91 -6.55 -2.14 -3.55
C GLY A 91 -6.57 -3.54 -2.91
N TYR A 92 -5.70 -4.45 -3.33
CA TYR A 92 -5.58 -5.79 -2.76
C TYR A 92 -4.48 -5.87 -1.71
N GLU A 93 -4.61 -6.81 -0.78
CA GLU A 93 -3.58 -7.08 0.21
C GLU A 93 -2.33 -7.68 -0.47
N PRO A 94 -1.12 -7.17 -0.16
CA PRO A 94 0.11 -7.78 -0.64
C PRO A 94 0.23 -9.20 -0.08
N LEU A 95 0.69 -10.14 -0.91
CA LEU A 95 0.97 -11.51 -0.49
C LEU A 95 2.30 -11.53 0.28
N ARG A 96 2.27 -11.74 1.60
CA ARG A 96 3.48 -11.94 2.39
C ARG A 96 3.68 -13.42 2.65
N VAL A 97 4.92 -13.89 2.51
CA VAL A 97 5.28 -15.29 2.86
C VAL A 97 5.04 -15.56 4.35
N THR A 98 5.14 -14.51 5.18
CA THR A 98 4.87 -14.54 6.62
C THR A 98 3.42 -14.84 6.94
N ASP A 99 2.47 -14.56 6.05
CA ASP A 99 1.04 -14.79 6.33
C ASP A 99 0.70 -16.28 6.47
N ALA A 100 1.59 -17.17 6.00
CA ALA A 100 1.49 -18.61 6.20
C ALA A 100 2.04 -19.08 7.56
N LEU A 101 2.74 -18.23 8.30
CA LEU A 101 3.28 -18.53 9.63
C LEU A 101 2.23 -18.26 10.72
N PRO A 102 2.29 -18.98 11.87
CA PRO A 102 1.52 -18.60 13.06
C PRO A 102 1.90 -17.19 13.54
N GLU A 103 1.00 -16.50 14.22
CA GLU A 103 1.15 -15.09 14.63
C GLU A 103 2.47 -14.83 15.38
N GLU A 104 2.90 -15.74 16.26
CA GLU A 104 4.16 -15.60 16.99
C GLU A 104 5.38 -15.60 16.06
N GLY A 105 5.32 -16.38 14.98
CA GLY A 105 6.36 -16.44 13.96
C GLY A 105 6.38 -15.19 13.07
N GLN A 106 5.22 -14.57 12.84
CA GLN A 106 5.12 -13.32 12.09
C GLN A 106 5.79 -12.17 12.86
N THR A 107 5.47 -12.01 14.15
CA THR A 107 6.07 -10.96 14.98
C THR A 107 7.57 -11.14 15.11
N ALA A 108 8.04 -12.36 15.38
CA ALA A 108 9.47 -12.62 15.49
C ALA A 108 10.25 -12.33 14.19
N TRP A 109 9.65 -12.65 13.03
CA TRP A 109 10.24 -12.31 11.74
C TRP A 109 10.28 -10.79 11.51
N ASP A 110 9.17 -10.10 11.77
CA ASP A 110 9.06 -8.66 11.56
C ASP A 110 10.01 -7.87 12.47
N ASP A 111 10.18 -8.30 13.73
CA ASP A 111 11.16 -7.72 14.67
C ASP A 111 12.60 -7.93 14.19
N ALA A 112 12.94 -9.16 13.80
CA ALA A 112 14.28 -9.48 13.29
C ALA A 112 14.59 -8.69 12.01
N TYR A 113 13.64 -8.63 11.10
CA TYR A 113 13.75 -7.89 9.85
C TYR A 113 13.91 -6.39 10.10
N SER A 114 13.06 -5.78 10.93
CA SER A 114 13.17 -4.37 11.33
C SER A 114 14.51 -4.05 12.00
N SER A 115 15.02 -4.95 12.84
CA SER A 115 16.33 -4.76 13.46
C SER A 115 17.46 -4.64 12.43
N VAL A 116 17.40 -5.41 11.33
CA VAL A 116 18.42 -5.37 10.27
C VAL A 116 18.19 -4.17 9.35
N SER A 117 16.96 -3.93 8.93
CA SER A 117 16.64 -2.88 7.97
C SER A 117 16.69 -1.48 8.57
N SER A 118 16.53 -1.32 9.88
CA SER A 118 16.71 -0.03 10.56
C SER A 118 18.16 0.45 10.60
N GLY A 119 19.15 -0.43 10.41
CA GLY A 119 20.57 -0.10 10.50
C GLY A 119 21.00 1.04 9.56
N PRO A 120 20.81 0.91 8.24
CA PRO A 120 21.12 1.96 7.28
C PRO A 120 20.42 3.30 7.57
N GLY A 121 19.13 3.26 7.94
CA GLY A 121 18.36 4.45 8.29
C GLY A 121 18.91 5.18 9.52
N LYS A 122 19.27 4.44 10.56
CA LYS A 122 19.91 4.99 11.77
C LYS A 122 21.23 5.70 11.45
N VAL A 123 22.05 5.10 10.58
CA VAL A 123 23.32 5.70 10.14
C VAL A 123 23.07 6.97 9.33
N ALA A 124 22.14 6.94 8.37
CA ALA A 124 21.78 8.10 7.55
C ALA A 124 21.24 9.26 8.42
N ALA A 125 20.33 8.96 9.35
CA ALA A 125 19.79 9.93 10.30
C ALA A 125 20.88 10.55 11.17
N ALA A 126 21.79 9.73 11.71
CA ALA A 126 22.91 10.20 12.53
C ALA A 126 23.86 11.13 11.75
N ILE A 127 24.22 10.79 10.51
CA ILE A 127 25.08 11.63 9.65
C ILE A 127 24.40 12.96 9.33
N ALA A 128 23.08 12.95 9.11
CA ALA A 128 22.30 14.14 8.80
C ALA A 128 21.93 14.99 10.03
N GLY A 129 22.27 14.54 11.25
CA GLY A 129 21.84 15.20 12.50
C GLY A 129 20.32 15.21 12.67
N LYS A 130 19.62 14.23 12.11
CA LYS A 130 18.17 14.06 12.16
C LYS A 130 17.81 12.93 13.13
N GLU A 131 16.63 12.99 13.72
CA GLU A 131 16.11 11.87 14.50
C GLU A 131 15.74 10.70 13.58
N PHE A 132 16.12 9.49 13.99
CA PHE A 132 15.72 8.27 13.31
C PHE A 132 14.20 8.08 13.43
N ARG A 133 13.55 7.78 12.30
CA ARG A 133 12.10 7.63 12.23
C ARG A 133 11.72 6.16 12.07
N SER A 134 11.29 5.54 13.17
CA SER A 134 10.74 4.17 13.12
C SER A 134 9.38 4.15 12.41
N LYS A 135 8.88 2.96 12.07
CA LYS A 135 7.56 2.79 11.43
C LYS A 135 6.43 3.38 12.27
N GLU A 136 6.51 3.26 13.59
CA GLU A 136 5.52 3.79 14.52
C GLU A 136 5.52 5.32 14.52
N VAL A 137 6.71 5.92 14.59
CA VAL A 137 6.87 7.39 14.56
C VAL A 137 6.41 7.94 13.21
N ALA A 138 6.76 7.27 12.11
CA ALA A 138 6.30 7.65 10.79
C ALA A 138 4.77 7.56 10.67
N ALA A 139 4.16 6.46 11.15
CA ALA A 139 2.71 6.29 11.13
C ALA A 139 1.97 7.34 11.96
N GLU A 140 2.51 7.69 13.14
CA GLU A 140 1.93 8.75 13.99
C GLU A 140 1.97 10.12 13.30
N LYS A 141 3.09 10.47 12.65
CA LYS A 141 3.23 11.73 11.90
C LYS A 141 2.40 11.79 10.63
N LEU A 142 2.11 10.64 10.01
CA LEU A 142 1.26 10.55 8.83
C LEU A 142 -0.23 10.60 9.18
N LYS A 143 -0.62 10.15 10.37
CA LYS A 143 -2.01 10.12 10.87
C LYS A 143 -2.81 11.41 10.63
N PRO A 144 -2.32 12.63 10.92
CA PRO A 144 -3.08 13.86 10.67
C PRO A 144 -3.40 14.11 9.19
N TYR A 145 -2.51 13.72 8.28
CA TYR A 145 -2.76 13.83 6.84
C TYR A 145 -3.79 12.81 6.37
N LEU A 146 -3.76 11.61 6.94
CA LEU A 146 -4.73 10.55 6.68
C LEU A 146 -6.12 10.91 7.21
N SER A 147 -6.20 11.45 8.43
CA SER A 147 -7.48 11.89 9.00
C SER A 147 -8.09 13.04 8.22
N TYR A 148 -7.29 13.98 7.71
CA TYR A 148 -7.79 15.05 6.84
C TYR A 148 -8.39 14.49 5.52
N ALA A 149 -7.72 13.51 4.91
CA ALA A 149 -8.24 12.83 3.71
C ALA A 149 -9.55 12.07 4.01
N GLN A 150 -9.71 11.52 5.21
CA GLN A 150 -10.92 10.80 5.61
C GLN A 150 -12.07 11.73 6.04
N GLU A 151 -11.78 12.82 6.74
CA GLU A 151 -12.76 13.83 7.18
C GLU A 151 -13.36 14.58 5.98
N SER A 152 -12.52 14.97 5.02
CA SER A 152 -12.97 15.59 3.77
C SER A 152 -13.86 14.68 2.90
N GLN A 153 -13.89 13.36 3.13
CA GLN A 153 -14.84 12.45 2.51
C GLN A 153 -16.22 12.50 3.20
N ASN A 154 -16.24 12.53 4.54
CA ASN A 154 -17.47 12.51 5.33
C ASN A 154 -18.31 13.79 5.15
N GLU A 155 -17.68 14.96 5.04
CA GLU A 155 -18.40 16.24 4.88
C GLU A 155 -19.19 16.32 3.56
N VAL A 156 -18.71 15.69 2.49
CA VAL A 156 -19.38 15.75 1.18
C VAL A 156 -20.38 14.62 0.99
N GLY A 157 -20.20 13.48 1.65
CA GLY A 157 -21.23 12.44 1.72
C GLY A 157 -22.53 12.94 2.37
N SER A 158 -22.43 13.94 3.24
CA SER A 158 -23.59 14.62 3.86
C SER A 158 -24.20 15.75 3.01
N ALA A 159 -23.57 16.14 1.90
CA ALA A 159 -24.01 17.24 1.03
C ALA A 159 -24.57 16.77 -0.33
N ALA A 160 -24.75 15.46 -0.54
CA ALA A 160 -25.37 14.96 -1.75
C ALA A 160 -26.81 15.49 -1.86
N PRO A 161 -27.20 16.12 -2.98
CA PRO A 161 -28.55 16.62 -3.16
C PRO A 161 -29.51 15.44 -3.15
N THR A 162 -30.54 15.51 -2.32
CA THR A 162 -31.73 14.66 -2.42
C THR A 162 -32.41 14.95 -3.76
N GLU A 163 -31.95 14.27 -4.81
CA GLU A 163 -32.56 14.23 -6.14
C GLU A 163 -33.81 13.35 -6.11
N ASN A 164 -34.79 13.76 -5.30
CA ASN A 164 -36.11 13.15 -5.22
C ASN A 164 -37.18 14.25 -5.02
N GLU A 165 -37.19 15.27 -5.90
CA GLU A 165 -38.31 16.22 -5.92
C GLU A 165 -38.56 16.86 -7.29
N GLN A 166 -38.36 16.13 -8.40
CA GLN A 166 -38.83 16.57 -9.73
C GLN A 166 -39.34 15.40 -10.58
N ALA A 167 -40.25 14.59 -10.03
CA ALA A 167 -41.03 13.64 -10.80
C ALA A 167 -42.51 13.71 -10.38
N GLY A 168 -43.14 14.86 -10.62
CA GLY A 168 -44.54 15.06 -10.23
C GLY A 168 -45.11 16.37 -10.72
N GLN A 169 -45.07 16.63 -12.04
CA GLN A 169 -45.91 17.65 -12.69
C GLN A 169 -45.88 17.47 -14.22
N LYS A 170 -46.49 16.38 -14.69
CA LYS A 170 -46.96 16.23 -16.07
C LYS A 170 -48.23 15.37 -16.08
N GLU A 171 -49.28 15.92 -15.49
CA GLU A 171 -50.66 15.57 -15.85
C GLU A 171 -51.47 16.88 -15.82
N GLU A 172 -51.58 17.50 -16.98
CA GLU A 172 -52.81 18.08 -17.58
C GLU A 172 -52.50 18.73 -18.94
#